data_AF-A0A6S7FY98-F1
#
_entry.id   AF-A0A6S7FY98-F1
#
_cell.length_a   1.000
_cell.length_b   1.000
_cell.length_c   1.000
_cell.angle_alpha   90.00
_cell.angle_beta   90.00
_cell.angle_gamma   90.00
#
_symmetry.space_group_name_H-M   'P 1'
#
loop_
_entity.id
_entity.type
_entity.pdbx_description
1 polymer ?
#
loop_
_entity_poly.entity_id
_entity_poly.type
_entity_poly.pdbx_seq_one_letter_code
_entity_poly.pdbx_strand_id
1 'polypeptide(L)'
;MSSDDEHFNFDSNANPNGTQGDRHSPPTSDEGHHPGDGQANRPPTLFLPRQGSVEHSRFEEILKRTKNYETISKVPYHIQEEVQDSLNVTNKSQDDWRGVAARMGVKAITIEKIARDFKENPTHKLFQELSSKKTTEFLQVLYQMDLQDVLNIFYDNMCITKPAKHLKPTVNFHSTYSTNFWHKIPPPTRKEWKQVEEVLKRDFRKQSMQSQVMRFICYVLKIEPYEERHNKYVHEQDFANLVAWFGPVKDGKDGLFEKIAQLIKDSIMYKGNSGPHSFFAGYMTKDEADRLIGNEEKVGTFLIRFSLTYAQSGCFIVCLKTNTGVEHVLLEGNPATGKISYDGKDYDDLVTLYRRALCKGGVSQDRRTSCTTICPNLPLNAMFKPCDAGP
;
A
#
# COMPACT_ATOMS: atom_id res chain seq x y z
N MET A 1 20.58 56.81 -24.26
CA MET A 1 20.49 57.95 -25.19
C MET A 1 19.83 57.43 -26.46
N SER A 2 18.76 58.12 -26.89
CA SER A 2 17.87 57.85 -28.04
C SER A 2 17.05 56.55 -28.03
N SER A 3 15.81 56.51 -28.49
CA SER A 3 14.63 57.41 -28.57
C SER A 3 13.56 56.62 -29.34
N ASP A 4 12.31 57.03 -29.19
CA ASP A 4 11.14 56.76 -30.05
C ASP A 4 10.36 55.46 -29.70
N ASP A 5 9.27 55.52 -28.93
CA ASP A 5 7.90 56.02 -29.21
C ASP A 5 7.15 55.22 -30.29
N GLU A 6 6.07 54.54 -29.89
CA GLU A 6 4.76 54.68 -30.54
C GLU A 6 3.60 54.22 -29.65
N HIS A 7 2.61 55.09 -29.56
CA HIS A 7 1.37 55.03 -28.80
C HIS A 7 0.31 54.14 -29.46
N PHE A 8 -0.55 53.50 -28.66
CA PHE A 8 -1.95 53.25 -29.04
C PHE A 8 -2.87 53.47 -27.84
N ASN A 9 -3.64 54.56 -27.90
CA ASN A 9 -4.85 54.79 -27.12
C ASN A 9 -6.05 54.46 -28.02
N PHE A 10 -7.07 53.79 -27.47
CA PHE A 10 -8.45 54.12 -27.82
C PHE A 10 -9.32 53.94 -26.59
N ASP A 11 -9.98 55.04 -26.24
CA ASP A 11 -10.85 55.20 -25.10
C ASP A 11 -12.29 55.37 -25.60
N SER A 12 -13.24 54.93 -24.77
CA SER A 12 -14.56 55.52 -24.54
C SER A 12 -15.66 55.49 -25.62
N ASN A 13 -16.77 54.81 -25.28
CA ASN A 13 -18.10 55.40 -24.98
C ASN A 13 -19.22 54.34 -25.13
N ALA A 14 -20.02 54.00 -24.11
CA ALA A 14 -21.06 54.76 -23.38
C ALA A 14 -22.50 54.38 -23.84
N ASN A 15 -23.19 53.67 -22.94
CA ASN A 15 -24.61 53.71 -22.47
C ASN A 15 -25.59 54.75 -23.11
N PRO A 16 -26.95 54.68 -22.99
CA PRO A 16 -27.73 54.29 -21.78
C PRO A 16 -29.20 53.77 -21.96
N ASN A 17 -29.92 53.68 -20.81
CA ASN A 17 -31.38 53.59 -20.52
C ASN A 17 -31.94 52.16 -20.32
N GLY A 18 -32.53 51.76 -19.17
CA GLY A 18 -33.48 52.43 -18.24
C GLY A 18 -34.89 51.86 -18.52
N THR A 19 -35.76 51.44 -17.60
CA THR A 19 -35.99 51.81 -16.19
C THR A 19 -37.03 50.85 -15.53
N GLN A 20 -36.89 50.63 -14.21
CA GLN A 20 -37.90 50.65 -13.13
C GLN A 20 -39.02 49.61 -12.90
N GLY A 21 -39.03 49.13 -11.65
CA GLY A 21 -40.17 49.14 -10.71
C GLY A 21 -40.50 47.77 -10.09
N ASP A 22 -40.87 47.60 -8.82
CA ASP A 22 -40.88 48.43 -7.61
C ASP A 22 -41.33 47.50 -6.44
N ARG A 23 -40.88 47.81 -5.20
CA ARG A 23 -41.51 47.52 -3.88
C ARG A 23 -41.53 46.11 -3.25
N HIS A 24 -40.83 45.95 -2.12
CA HIS A 24 -41.38 46.11 -0.74
C HIS A 24 -40.44 45.49 0.31
N SER A 25 -39.93 46.33 1.24
CA SER A 25 -39.57 45.98 2.63
C SER A 25 -40.68 46.54 3.55
N PRO A 26 -40.74 46.37 4.91
CA PRO A 26 -39.78 45.83 5.92
C PRO A 26 -40.53 44.93 6.98
N PRO A 27 -40.11 44.66 8.26
CA PRO A 27 -38.99 45.22 9.03
C PRO A 27 -38.11 44.28 9.88
N THR A 28 -37.05 44.94 10.34
CA THR A 28 -36.01 44.65 11.32
C THR A 28 -36.52 44.17 12.70
N SER A 29 -35.76 43.27 13.32
CA SER A 29 -35.52 43.31 14.77
C SER A 29 -34.04 43.05 15.05
N ASP A 30 -33.53 44.01 15.80
CA ASP A 30 -32.22 44.16 16.41
C ASP A 30 -32.10 43.21 17.59
N GLU A 31 -31.00 42.48 17.73
CA GLU A 31 -30.48 42.04 19.03
C GLU A 31 -29.03 41.56 18.85
N GLY A 32 -28.10 42.44 19.22
CA GLY A 32 -26.68 42.13 19.27
C GLY A 32 -26.34 41.15 20.38
N HIS A 33 -25.33 40.31 20.14
CA HIS A 33 -24.55 39.63 21.18
C HIS A 33 -23.07 39.66 20.79
N HIS A 34 -22.24 40.11 21.74
CA HIS A 34 -20.78 40.15 21.69
C HIS A 34 -20.15 38.74 21.55
N PRO A 35 -18.91 38.64 21.01
CA PRO A 35 -18.15 37.40 21.01
C PRO A 35 -17.49 37.22 22.38
N GLY A 36 -18.03 36.31 23.19
CA GLY A 36 -17.45 35.86 24.45
C GLY A 36 -16.78 34.51 24.28
N ASP A 37 -15.57 34.42 24.82
CA ASP A 37 -14.68 33.26 24.90
C ASP A 37 -15.35 31.92 25.27
N GLY A 38 -14.75 30.84 24.76
CA GLY A 38 -14.91 29.50 25.35
C GLY A 38 -15.70 28.50 24.51
N GLN A 39 -15.27 28.21 23.27
CA GLN A 39 -15.61 26.92 22.66
C GLN A 39 -14.82 25.82 23.37
N ALA A 40 -15.40 25.32 24.45
CA ALA A 40 -15.07 24.04 25.02
C ALA A 40 -15.15 22.96 23.92
N ASN A 41 -14.07 22.18 23.78
CA ASN A 41 -13.99 20.94 23.03
C ASN A 41 -15.26 20.10 23.21
N ARG A 42 -16.26 20.25 22.33
CA ARG A 42 -17.34 19.28 22.23
C ARG A 42 -16.78 18.07 21.50
N PRO A 43 -16.83 16.87 22.10
CA PRO A 43 -16.41 15.66 21.41
C PRO A 43 -17.22 15.51 20.12
N PRO A 44 -16.60 15.02 19.02
CA PRO A 44 -17.29 14.81 17.76
C PRO A 44 -18.56 13.98 17.97
N THR A 45 -19.65 14.41 17.32
CA THR A 45 -20.95 13.75 17.37
C THR A 45 -20.79 12.30 16.93
N LEU A 46 -21.18 11.36 17.80
CA LEU A 46 -21.06 9.92 17.55
C LEU A 46 -21.91 9.54 16.33
N PHE A 47 -21.25 9.13 15.25
CA PHE A 47 -21.93 8.46 14.16
C PHE A 47 -22.20 7.03 14.60
N LEU A 48 -23.47 6.67 14.79
CA LEU A 48 -23.88 5.28 14.98
C LEU A 48 -24.38 4.77 13.63
N PRO A 49 -23.66 3.84 12.97
CA PRO A 49 -24.14 3.23 11.73
C PRO A 49 -25.49 2.55 11.97
N ARG A 50 -26.36 2.57 10.95
CA ARG A 50 -27.71 1.97 11.04
C ARG A 50 -27.59 0.47 11.36
N GLN A 51 -28.30 0.03 12.40
CA GLN A 51 -28.48 -1.39 12.70
C GLN A 51 -28.96 -2.12 11.44
N GLY A 52 -28.27 -3.21 11.07
CA GLY A 52 -28.55 -3.99 9.87
C GLY A 52 -27.67 -3.67 8.65
N SER A 53 -26.70 -2.74 8.75
CA SER A 53 -25.69 -2.58 7.70
C SER A 53 -24.71 -3.78 7.65
N VAL A 54 -24.04 -3.95 6.51
CA VAL A 54 -22.97 -4.96 6.34
C VAL A 54 -21.83 -4.71 7.33
N GLU A 55 -21.49 -3.44 7.56
CA GLU A 55 -20.46 -3.01 8.52
C GLU A 55 -20.85 -3.35 9.96
N HIS A 56 -22.12 -3.13 10.34
CA HIS A 56 -22.61 -3.50 11.66
C HIS A 56 -22.58 -5.02 11.87
N SER A 57 -22.95 -5.79 10.84
CA SER A 57 -22.90 -7.26 10.90
C SER A 57 -21.47 -7.79 11.05
N ARG A 58 -20.50 -7.16 10.36
CA ARG A 58 -19.07 -7.49 10.51
C ARG A 58 -18.56 -7.13 11.89
N PHE A 59 -18.91 -5.96 12.41
CA PHE A 59 -18.53 -5.53 13.74
C PHE A 59 -19.05 -6.49 14.84
N GLU A 60 -20.31 -6.91 14.75
CA GLU A 60 -20.88 -7.92 15.65
C GLU A 60 -20.14 -9.26 15.58
N GLU A 61 -19.69 -9.67 14.39
CA GLU A 61 -18.88 -10.88 14.22
C GLU A 61 -17.50 -10.74 14.88
N ILE A 62 -16.84 -9.59 14.73
CA ILE A 62 -15.58 -9.27 15.41
C ILE A 62 -15.78 -9.35 16.93
N LEU A 63 -16.82 -8.70 17.47
CA LEU A 63 -17.13 -8.73 18.91
C LEU A 63 -17.37 -10.16 19.40
N LYS A 64 -18.04 -11.00 18.62
CA LYS A 64 -18.28 -12.41 18.98
C LYS A 64 -16.98 -13.21 19.07
N ARG A 65 -16.04 -13.01 18.13
CA ARG A 65 -14.77 -13.75 18.06
C ARG A 65 -13.74 -13.25 19.08
N THR A 66 -13.75 -11.96 19.35
CA THR A 66 -12.84 -11.28 20.29
C THR A 66 -13.17 -11.52 21.76
N LYS A 67 -14.30 -12.17 22.08
CA LYS A 67 -14.61 -12.63 23.45
C LYS A 67 -13.50 -13.50 24.06
N ASN A 68 -12.69 -14.16 23.22
CA ASN A 68 -11.53 -14.96 23.67
C ASN A 68 -10.34 -14.09 24.11
N TYR A 69 -10.34 -12.80 23.76
CA TYR A 69 -9.30 -11.82 24.11
C TYR A 69 -9.89 -10.79 25.07
N GLU A 70 -9.97 -11.16 26.34
CA GLU A 70 -10.59 -10.33 27.38
C GLU A 70 -9.96 -8.92 27.46
N THR A 71 -8.64 -8.84 27.32
CA THR A 71 -7.86 -7.60 27.40
C THR A 71 -7.02 -7.41 26.14
N ILE A 72 -6.67 -6.16 25.85
CA ILE A 72 -5.89 -5.79 24.66
C ILE A 72 -4.53 -6.50 24.63
N SER A 73 -3.89 -6.70 25.79
CA SER A 73 -2.65 -7.49 25.91
C SER A 73 -2.77 -8.94 25.43
N LYS A 74 -3.98 -9.52 25.39
CA LYS A 74 -4.21 -10.88 24.90
C LYS A 74 -4.40 -10.92 23.38
N VAL A 75 -4.57 -9.77 22.71
CA VAL A 75 -4.68 -9.71 21.25
C VAL A 75 -3.36 -10.17 20.63
N PRO A 76 -3.36 -11.07 19.63
CA PRO A 76 -2.15 -11.53 18.98
C PRO A 76 -1.28 -10.38 18.45
N TYR A 77 0.04 -10.51 18.62
CA TYR A 77 0.99 -9.45 18.29
C TYR A 77 0.93 -9.00 16.82
N HIS A 78 0.79 -9.93 15.87
CA HIS A 78 0.69 -9.58 14.43
C HIS A 78 -0.52 -8.68 14.12
N ILE A 79 -1.65 -8.88 14.81
CA ILE A 79 -2.82 -8.02 14.66
C ILE A 79 -2.53 -6.62 15.24
N GLN A 80 -1.84 -6.57 16.38
CA GLN A 80 -1.43 -5.28 16.96
C GLN A 80 -0.44 -4.52 16.06
N GLU A 81 0.42 -5.23 15.34
CA GLU A 81 1.38 -4.66 14.38
C GLU A 81 0.66 -4.10 13.14
N GLU A 82 -0.24 -4.85 12.51
CA GLU A 82 -1.04 -4.35 11.38
C GLU A 82 -1.90 -3.13 11.78
N VAL A 83 -2.48 -3.15 12.98
CA VAL A 83 -3.24 -2.00 13.50
C VAL A 83 -2.33 -0.79 13.76
N GLN A 84 -1.06 -0.99 14.12
CA GLN A 84 -0.10 0.12 14.28
C GLN A 84 0.12 0.84 12.96
N ASP A 85 0.31 0.11 11.87
CA ASP A 85 0.56 0.69 10.55
C ASP A 85 -0.61 1.58 10.11
N SER A 86 -1.85 1.16 10.37
CA SER A 86 -3.04 1.96 10.06
C SER A 86 -3.19 3.18 10.98
N LEU A 87 -2.98 3.04 12.29
CA LEU A 87 -3.22 4.12 13.27
C LEU A 87 -2.07 5.14 13.39
N ASN A 88 -0.87 4.80 12.92
CA ASN A 88 0.29 5.70 12.95
C ASN A 88 0.22 6.80 11.86
N VAL A 89 -0.72 6.71 10.91
CA VAL A 89 -0.93 7.72 9.88
C VAL A 89 -1.42 9.01 10.52
N THR A 90 -0.63 10.08 10.42
CA THR A 90 -1.01 11.40 10.94
C THR A 90 -2.00 12.07 10.01
N ASN A 91 -3.29 11.98 10.33
CA ASN A 91 -4.33 12.73 9.63
C ASN A 91 -4.69 14.03 10.37
N LYS A 92 -5.23 15.00 9.62
CA LYS A 92 -5.72 16.26 10.20
C LYS A 92 -7.04 16.09 10.97
N SER A 93 -7.72 14.96 10.83
CA SER A 93 -9.04 14.69 11.41
C SER A 93 -9.01 14.08 12.81
N GLN A 94 -7.83 13.79 13.39
CA GLN A 94 -7.67 13.05 14.65
C GLN A 94 -8.25 11.62 14.63
N ASP A 95 -8.44 11.05 13.44
CA ASP A 95 -8.77 9.64 13.26
C ASP A 95 -7.48 8.80 13.27
N ASP A 96 -6.63 9.06 14.26
CA ASP A 96 -5.32 8.43 14.45
C ASP A 96 -5.25 7.82 15.87
N TRP A 97 -4.10 7.25 16.21
CA TRP A 97 -3.87 6.67 17.53
C TRP A 97 -4.15 7.64 18.70
N ARG A 98 -4.05 8.96 18.51
CA ARG A 98 -4.29 9.95 19.57
C ARG A 98 -5.78 10.08 19.86
N GLY A 99 -6.60 10.10 18.81
CA GLY A 99 -8.06 10.08 18.94
C GLY A 99 -8.55 8.81 19.63
N VAL A 100 -7.97 7.66 19.26
CA VAL A 100 -8.25 6.37 19.92
C VAL A 100 -7.83 6.42 21.39
N ALA A 101 -6.61 6.88 21.69
CA ALA A 101 -6.09 6.98 23.06
C ALA A 101 -6.97 7.86 23.95
N ALA A 102 -7.38 9.04 23.45
CA ALA A 102 -8.23 9.97 24.17
C ALA A 102 -9.60 9.35 24.50
N ARG A 103 -10.23 8.69 23.52
CA ARG A 103 -11.52 7.98 23.72
C ARG A 103 -11.41 6.77 24.64
N MET A 104 -10.24 6.13 24.69
CA MET A 104 -9.91 5.06 25.64
C MET A 104 -9.57 5.58 27.06
N GLY A 105 -9.61 6.90 27.27
CA GLY A 105 -9.40 7.53 28.57
C GLY A 105 -7.92 7.71 28.96
N VAL A 106 -7.00 7.66 28.00
CA VAL A 106 -5.58 7.98 28.25
C VAL A 106 -5.46 9.49 28.51
N LYS A 107 -4.74 9.86 29.57
CA LYS A 107 -4.54 11.27 29.93
C LYS A 107 -3.80 12.02 28.83
N ALA A 108 -4.21 13.26 28.55
CA ALA A 108 -3.58 14.10 27.52
C ALA A 108 -2.04 14.21 27.69
N ILE A 109 -1.56 14.37 28.92
CA ILE A 109 -0.12 14.40 29.25
C ILE A 109 0.60 13.11 28.79
N THR A 110 -0.04 11.95 28.96
CA THR A 110 0.52 10.66 28.51
C THR A 110 0.52 10.58 26.99
N ILE A 111 -0.54 11.02 26.32
CA ILE A 111 -0.61 11.07 24.84
C ILE A 111 0.50 11.98 24.28
N GLU A 112 0.68 13.17 24.85
CA GLU A 112 1.75 14.09 24.46
C GLU A 112 3.15 13.50 24.68
N LYS A 113 3.35 12.80 25.80
CA LYS A 113 4.59 12.08 26.07
C LYS A 113 4.86 10.99 25.02
N ILE A 114 3.86 10.19 24.68
CA ILE A 114 3.98 9.16 23.65
C ILE A 114 4.33 9.79 22.30
N ALA A 115 3.64 10.87 21.92
CA ALA A 115 3.89 11.57 20.65
C ALA A 115 5.30 12.18 20.57
N ARG A 116 5.85 12.62 21.70
CA ARG A 116 7.19 13.22 21.78
C ARG A 116 8.29 12.18 21.74
N ASP A 117 8.15 11.13 22.55
CA ASP A 117 9.22 10.16 22.85
C ASP A 117 9.23 8.98 21.86
N PHE A 118 8.10 8.68 21.19
CA PHE A 118 7.92 7.51 20.33
C PHE A 118 7.39 7.91 18.94
N LYS A 119 8.10 8.80 18.24
CA LYS A 119 7.67 9.36 16.95
C LYS A 119 7.45 8.31 15.85
N GLU A 120 8.26 7.25 15.84
CA GLU A 120 8.24 6.22 14.80
C GLU A 120 7.14 5.16 15.01
N ASN A 121 6.83 4.82 16.26
CA ASN A 121 5.80 3.83 16.58
C ASN A 121 5.02 4.15 17.87
N PRO A 122 4.23 5.23 17.86
CA PRO A 122 3.46 5.64 19.02
C PRO A 122 2.33 4.65 19.36
N THR A 123 1.76 3.98 18.36
CA THR A 123 0.67 3.00 18.56
C THR A 123 1.14 1.77 19.34
N HIS A 124 2.39 1.31 19.15
CA HIS A 124 2.93 0.22 19.97
C HIS A 124 2.95 0.60 21.46
N LYS A 125 3.36 1.83 21.76
CA LYS A 125 3.38 2.32 23.15
C LYS A 125 1.97 2.50 23.70
N LEU A 126 1.03 2.93 22.86
CA LEU A 126 -0.39 2.98 23.22
C LEU A 126 -0.94 1.60 23.60
N PHE A 127 -0.63 0.54 22.83
CA PHE A 127 -1.05 -0.82 23.17
C PHE A 127 -0.53 -1.30 24.53
N GLN A 128 0.69 -0.91 24.90
CA GLN A 128 1.23 -1.18 26.24
C GLN A 128 0.44 -0.45 27.34
N GLU A 129 0.11 0.82 27.12
CA GLU A 129 -0.67 1.65 28.06
C GLU A 129 -2.10 1.11 28.22
N LEU A 130 -2.69 0.62 27.14
CA LEU A 130 -4.05 0.05 27.12
C LEU A 130 -4.09 -1.44 27.45
N SER A 131 -2.96 -2.06 27.82
CA SER A 131 -2.81 -3.52 27.97
C SER A 131 -3.86 -4.18 28.86
N SER A 132 -4.34 -3.50 29.90
CA SER A 132 -5.35 -3.98 30.86
C SER A 132 -6.80 -3.65 30.47
N LYS A 133 -7.02 -2.80 29.47
CA LYS A 133 -8.35 -2.42 29.00
C LYS A 133 -8.99 -3.56 28.22
N LYS A 134 -10.33 -3.58 28.21
CA LYS A 134 -11.08 -4.61 27.49
C LYS A 134 -10.94 -4.43 25.99
N THR A 135 -10.71 -5.52 25.28
CA THR A 135 -10.63 -5.51 23.80
C THR A 135 -11.95 -5.02 23.18
N THR A 136 -13.09 -5.34 23.79
CA THR A 136 -14.40 -4.89 23.32
C THR A 136 -14.56 -3.37 23.41
N GLU A 137 -14.01 -2.73 24.44
CA GLU A 137 -14.05 -1.27 24.57
C GLU A 137 -13.22 -0.61 23.47
N PHE A 138 -12.04 -1.17 23.17
CA PHE A 138 -11.20 -0.72 22.07
C PHE A 138 -11.89 -0.82 20.71
N LEU A 139 -12.50 -1.96 20.42
CA LEU A 139 -13.23 -2.19 19.17
C LEU A 139 -14.44 -1.26 19.03
N GLN A 140 -15.16 -1.00 20.13
CA GLN A 140 -16.25 -0.04 20.16
C GLN A 140 -15.78 1.38 19.86
N VAL A 141 -14.64 1.79 20.41
CA VAL A 141 -14.02 3.07 20.06
C VAL A 141 -13.76 3.10 18.56
N LEU A 142 -13.03 2.13 18.00
CA LEU A 142 -12.72 2.09 16.57
C LEU A 142 -13.97 2.20 15.68
N TYR A 143 -15.05 1.49 16.04
CA TYR A 143 -16.33 1.55 15.34
C TYR A 143 -17.01 2.92 15.43
N GLN A 144 -16.98 3.57 16.59
CA GLN A 144 -17.51 4.92 16.77
C GLN A 144 -16.68 5.99 16.06
N MET A 145 -15.40 5.73 15.81
CA MET A 145 -14.52 6.59 15.01
C MET A 145 -14.64 6.35 13.51
N ASP A 146 -15.50 5.41 13.09
CA ASP A 146 -15.61 4.95 11.69
C ASP A 146 -14.29 4.48 11.06
N LEU A 147 -13.42 3.89 11.88
CA LEU A 147 -12.14 3.31 11.45
C LEU A 147 -12.34 1.91 10.86
N GLN A 148 -13.09 1.83 9.75
CA GLN A 148 -13.45 0.55 9.12
C GLN A 148 -12.23 -0.19 8.57
N ASP A 149 -11.21 0.53 8.10
CA ASP A 149 -9.93 -0.02 7.68
C ASP A 149 -9.24 -0.79 8.82
N VAL A 150 -9.21 -0.22 10.02
CA VAL A 150 -8.66 -0.87 11.22
C VAL A 150 -9.54 -2.04 11.66
N LEU A 151 -10.87 -1.89 11.61
CA LEU A 151 -11.79 -2.98 11.95
C LEU A 151 -11.68 -4.16 10.99
N ASN A 152 -11.40 -3.92 9.71
CA ASN A 152 -11.19 -4.99 8.73
C ASN A 152 -9.96 -5.83 9.08
N ILE A 153 -8.89 -5.25 9.64
CA ILE A 153 -7.72 -6.00 10.14
C ILE A 153 -8.15 -7.02 11.20
N PHE A 154 -9.01 -6.62 12.15
CA PHE A 154 -9.56 -7.54 13.15
C PHE A 154 -10.47 -8.60 12.51
N TYR A 155 -11.31 -8.22 11.54
CA TYR A 155 -12.19 -9.14 10.83
C TYR A 155 -11.40 -10.22 10.08
N ASP A 156 -10.41 -9.81 9.30
CA ASP A 156 -9.61 -10.68 8.45
C ASP A 156 -8.79 -11.65 9.30
N ASN A 157 -8.19 -11.15 10.38
CA ASN A 157 -7.34 -11.95 11.25
C ASN A 157 -8.11 -12.83 12.25
N MET A 158 -9.35 -12.47 12.64
CA MET A 158 -10.09 -13.17 13.71
C MET A 158 -11.40 -13.86 13.29
N CYS A 159 -12.04 -13.42 12.21
CA CYS A 159 -13.34 -13.93 11.77
C CYS A 159 -13.23 -14.84 10.55
N ILE A 160 -12.40 -14.47 9.57
CA ILE A 160 -12.15 -15.29 8.38
C ILE A 160 -11.32 -16.53 8.72
N THR A 161 -10.44 -16.43 9.72
CA THR A 161 -9.66 -17.56 10.25
C THR A 161 -10.51 -18.43 11.18
N LYS A 162 -11.13 -19.49 10.66
CA LYS A 162 -11.79 -20.52 11.50
C LYS A 162 -10.79 -21.09 12.53
N PRO A 163 -11.19 -21.32 13.80
CA PRO A 163 -10.32 -21.95 14.79
C PRO A 163 -10.27 -23.44 14.47
N ALA A 164 -9.33 -23.84 13.62
CA ALA A 164 -9.05 -25.24 13.39
C ALA A 164 -8.18 -25.74 14.54
N LYS A 165 -8.81 -26.46 15.48
CA LYS A 165 -8.09 -27.39 16.36
C LYS A 165 -7.37 -28.39 15.44
N HIS A 166 -6.04 -28.37 15.49
CA HIS A 166 -5.09 -29.02 14.56
C HIS A 166 -4.98 -28.39 13.17
N LEU A 167 -4.28 -27.26 13.04
CA LEU A 167 -3.58 -26.95 11.80
C LEU A 167 -2.11 -26.66 12.06
N LYS A 168 -1.25 -27.45 11.41
CA LYS A 168 0.14 -27.12 11.10
C LYS A 168 0.20 -25.73 10.44
N PRO A 169 1.30 -24.98 10.57
CA PRO A 169 1.44 -23.72 9.85
C PRO A 169 1.43 -24.07 8.37
N THR A 170 0.46 -23.61 7.61
CA THR A 170 0.49 -23.87 6.17
C THR A 170 0.23 -22.59 5.41
N VAL A 171 1.05 -21.59 5.72
CA VAL A 171 1.55 -20.74 4.65
C VAL A 171 2.11 -21.68 3.58
N ASN A 172 1.51 -21.64 2.39
CA ASN A 172 1.88 -22.53 1.30
C ASN A 172 3.02 -21.88 0.51
N PHE A 173 4.15 -22.57 0.38
CA PHE A 173 5.27 -22.09 -0.46
C PHE A 173 5.24 -22.62 -1.89
N HIS A 174 4.14 -23.31 -2.25
CA HIS A 174 3.78 -23.77 -3.59
C HIS A 174 4.79 -24.72 -4.27
N SER A 175 5.87 -25.09 -3.57
CA SER A 175 6.87 -26.04 -4.04
C SER A 175 7.62 -26.68 -2.86
N THR A 176 8.03 -27.92 -3.04
CA THR A 176 8.89 -28.62 -2.08
C THR A 176 10.27 -27.95 -1.96
N TYR A 177 10.77 -27.31 -3.02
CA TYR A 177 12.02 -26.55 -2.99
C TYR A 177 11.96 -25.39 -1.99
N SER A 178 10.96 -24.52 -2.09
CA SER A 178 10.79 -23.39 -1.18
C SER A 178 10.45 -23.83 0.23
N THR A 179 9.64 -24.89 0.39
CA THR A 179 9.39 -25.50 1.70
C THR A 179 10.68 -26.01 2.33
N ASN A 180 11.49 -26.77 1.60
CA ASN A 180 12.75 -27.29 2.12
C ASN A 180 13.72 -26.16 2.45
N PHE A 181 13.80 -25.13 1.59
CA PHE A 181 14.60 -23.94 1.86
C PHE A 181 14.20 -23.27 3.19
N TRP A 182 12.92 -22.99 3.39
CA TRP A 182 12.41 -22.33 4.60
C TRP A 182 12.71 -23.12 5.88
N HIS A 183 12.52 -24.44 5.83
CA HIS A 183 12.72 -25.32 6.98
C HIS A 183 14.19 -25.57 7.31
N LYS A 184 15.13 -25.35 6.37
CA LYS A 184 16.58 -25.43 6.64
C LYS A 184 17.09 -24.33 7.57
N ILE A 185 16.38 -23.21 7.70
CA ILE A 185 16.84 -22.03 8.43
C ILE A 185 16.33 -22.12 9.88
N PRO A 186 17.17 -22.27 10.91
CA PRO A 186 16.72 -22.24 12.31
C PRO A 186 16.64 -20.80 12.83
N PRO A 187 15.78 -20.48 13.83
CA PRO A 187 14.75 -21.33 14.44
C PRO A 187 13.47 -21.43 13.58
N PRO A 188 12.57 -22.40 13.83
CA PRO A 188 11.37 -22.60 13.00
C PRO A 188 10.39 -21.41 13.03
N THR A 189 10.32 -20.67 14.14
CA THR A 189 9.27 -19.68 14.40
C THR A 189 9.58 -18.26 13.95
N ARG A 190 10.87 -17.90 13.82
CA ARG A 190 11.32 -16.57 13.41
C ARG A 190 12.60 -16.72 12.61
N LYS A 191 12.64 -16.23 11.38
CA LYS A 191 13.83 -16.29 10.52
C LYS A 191 14.51 -14.93 10.53
N GLU A 192 15.72 -14.83 11.05
CA GLU A 192 16.48 -13.59 10.88
C GLU A 192 17.03 -13.51 9.47
N TRP A 193 16.99 -12.31 8.86
CA TRP A 193 17.50 -12.08 7.52
C TRP A 193 18.94 -12.57 7.37
N LYS A 194 19.80 -12.36 8.37
CA LYS A 194 21.19 -12.81 8.35
C LYS A 194 21.31 -14.33 8.12
N GLN A 195 20.44 -15.12 8.76
CA GLN A 195 20.41 -16.58 8.62
C GLN A 195 19.87 -16.99 7.25
N VAL A 196 18.83 -16.30 6.77
CA VAL A 196 18.28 -16.50 5.42
C VAL A 196 19.36 -16.22 4.37
N GLU A 197 20.06 -15.09 4.51
CA GLU A 197 21.13 -14.66 3.63
C GLU A 197 22.31 -15.63 3.62
N GLU A 198 22.72 -16.16 4.78
CA GLU A 198 23.77 -17.19 4.87
C GLU A 198 23.39 -18.46 4.10
N VAL A 199 22.15 -18.93 4.23
CA VAL A 199 21.66 -20.09 3.48
C VAL A 199 21.58 -19.77 1.98
N LEU A 200 21.13 -18.58 1.60
CA LEU A 200 21.14 -18.14 0.20
C LEU A 200 22.55 -18.10 -0.39
N LYS A 201 23.54 -17.55 0.34
CA LYS A 201 24.94 -17.49 -0.10
C LYS A 201 25.60 -18.86 -0.21
N ARG A 202 25.19 -19.80 0.65
CA ARG A 202 25.68 -21.18 0.62
C ARG A 202 25.07 -21.97 -0.54
N ASP A 203 23.76 -21.94 -0.68
CA ASP A 203 23.03 -22.80 -1.63
C ASP A 203 22.98 -22.19 -3.05
N PHE A 204 23.05 -20.85 -3.19
CA PHE A 204 22.90 -20.11 -4.45
C PHE A 204 24.03 -19.09 -4.67
N ARG A 205 25.28 -19.52 -4.45
CA ARG A 205 26.46 -18.64 -4.39
C ARG A 205 26.61 -17.69 -5.58
N LYS A 206 26.35 -18.13 -6.81
CA LYS A 206 26.51 -17.26 -8.00
C LYS A 206 25.46 -16.15 -8.03
N GLN A 207 24.22 -16.50 -7.71
CA GLN A 207 23.08 -15.62 -7.75
C GLN A 207 23.08 -14.63 -6.58
N SER A 208 23.46 -15.10 -5.38
CA SER A 208 23.55 -14.27 -4.17
C SER A 208 24.64 -13.20 -4.23
N MET A 209 25.60 -13.31 -5.16
CA MET A 209 26.63 -12.30 -5.39
C MET A 209 26.10 -11.10 -6.21
N GLN A 210 24.91 -11.22 -6.80
CA GLN A 210 24.27 -10.12 -7.53
C GLN A 210 23.60 -9.18 -6.52
N SER A 211 24.31 -8.11 -6.15
CA SER A 211 23.88 -7.17 -5.11
C SER A 211 22.49 -6.57 -5.37
N GLN A 212 22.14 -6.30 -6.62
CA GLN A 212 20.81 -5.79 -7.00
C GLN A 212 19.70 -6.81 -6.76
N VAL A 213 19.93 -8.08 -7.10
CA VAL A 213 18.96 -9.16 -6.83
C VAL A 213 18.73 -9.32 -5.33
N MET A 214 19.81 -9.32 -4.54
CA MET A 214 19.70 -9.41 -3.08
C MET A 214 18.98 -8.20 -2.48
N ARG A 215 19.29 -6.97 -2.94
CA ARG A 215 18.57 -5.75 -2.51
C ARG A 215 17.08 -5.82 -2.85
N PHE A 216 16.74 -6.33 -4.03
CA PHE A 216 15.35 -6.50 -4.43
C PHE A 216 14.63 -7.56 -3.58
N ILE A 217 15.30 -8.67 -3.26
CA ILE A 217 14.76 -9.68 -2.32
C ILE A 217 14.49 -9.04 -0.95
N CYS A 218 15.44 -8.27 -0.40
CA CYS A 218 15.23 -7.55 0.86
C CYS A 218 14.01 -6.62 0.77
N TYR A 219 13.90 -5.85 -0.33
CA TYR A 219 12.76 -4.97 -0.57
C TYR A 219 11.43 -5.72 -0.57
N VAL A 220 11.33 -6.86 -1.27
CA VAL A 220 10.10 -7.67 -1.31
C VAL A 220 9.77 -8.22 0.08
N LEU A 221 10.80 -8.63 0.83
CA LEU A 221 10.66 -9.15 2.21
C LEU A 221 10.51 -8.04 3.27
N LYS A 222 10.46 -6.76 2.87
CA LYS A 222 10.38 -5.60 3.76
C LYS A 222 11.50 -5.56 4.82
N ILE A 223 12.68 -6.02 4.43
CA ILE A 223 13.90 -6.04 5.24
C ILE A 223 14.75 -4.81 4.90
N GLU A 224 15.19 -4.11 5.94
CA GLU A 224 16.18 -3.03 5.85
C GLU A 224 17.50 -3.51 6.45
N PRO A 225 18.37 -4.16 5.65
CA PRO A 225 19.49 -4.93 6.18
C PRO A 225 20.60 -4.08 6.83
N TYR A 226 20.59 -2.75 6.64
CA TYR A 226 21.62 -1.84 7.10
C TYR A 226 21.18 -0.92 8.24
N GLU A 227 19.93 -1.00 8.68
CA GLU A 227 19.42 -0.21 9.79
C GLU A 227 19.17 -1.13 10.98
N GLU A 228 20.01 -1.04 12.02
CA GLU A 228 19.94 -1.91 13.20
C GLU A 228 18.61 -1.85 13.96
N ARG A 229 17.72 -0.91 13.62
CA ARG A 229 16.44 -0.64 14.29
C ARG A 229 15.21 -1.17 13.54
N HIS A 230 15.34 -1.61 12.28
CA HIS A 230 14.19 -1.97 11.45
C HIS A 230 14.23 -3.43 10.96
N ASN A 231 13.05 -4.05 10.92
CA ASN A 231 12.67 -5.35 10.33
C ASN A 231 13.82 -6.33 10.03
N LYS A 232 14.41 -6.90 11.08
CA LYS A 232 15.46 -7.93 10.95
C LYS A 232 14.93 -9.33 10.62
N TYR A 233 13.62 -9.52 10.76
CA TYR A 233 12.98 -10.83 10.66
C TYR A 233 12.21 -10.95 9.36
N VAL A 234 12.41 -12.07 8.67
CA VAL A 234 11.62 -12.42 7.50
C VAL A 234 10.32 -13.06 7.96
N HIS A 235 9.20 -12.40 7.69
CA HIS A 235 7.88 -12.94 7.95
C HIS A 235 7.57 -14.08 6.97
N GLU A 236 6.93 -15.14 7.48
CA GLU A 236 6.60 -16.33 6.69
C GLU A 236 5.72 -15.98 5.48
N GLN A 237 4.77 -15.05 5.66
CA GLN A 237 3.88 -14.61 4.60
C GLN A 237 4.60 -13.79 3.52
N ASP A 238 5.54 -12.92 3.89
CA ASP A 238 6.31 -12.15 2.90
C ASP A 238 7.22 -13.06 2.08
N PHE A 239 7.81 -14.10 2.71
CA PHE A 239 8.54 -15.14 1.98
C PHE A 239 7.63 -15.93 1.04
N ALA A 240 6.40 -16.26 1.48
CA ALA A 240 5.43 -16.93 0.63
C ALA A 240 5.02 -16.09 -0.58
N ASN A 241 4.80 -14.80 -0.38
CA ASN A 241 4.48 -13.87 -1.46
C ASN A 241 5.65 -13.76 -2.45
N LEU A 242 6.88 -13.65 -1.94
CA LEU A 242 8.10 -13.64 -2.76
C LEU A 242 8.17 -14.87 -3.67
N VAL A 243 7.97 -16.08 -3.14
CA VAL A 243 8.01 -17.30 -3.95
C VAL A 243 6.77 -17.49 -4.83
N ALA A 244 5.62 -16.91 -4.45
CA ALA A 244 4.44 -16.92 -5.30
C ALA A 244 4.63 -16.04 -6.55
N TRP A 245 5.20 -14.84 -6.40
CA TRP A 245 5.45 -13.92 -7.52
C TRP A 245 6.55 -14.38 -8.47
N PHE A 246 7.65 -14.93 -7.93
CA PHE A 246 8.85 -15.21 -8.73
C PHE A 246 9.15 -16.71 -8.88
N GLY A 247 8.31 -17.57 -8.30
CA GLY A 247 8.48 -19.01 -8.34
C GLY A 247 9.42 -19.55 -7.26
N PRO A 248 9.75 -20.86 -7.35
CA PRO A 248 10.43 -21.56 -6.29
C PRO A 248 11.90 -21.14 -6.09
N VAL A 249 12.39 -21.27 -4.85
CA VAL A 249 13.81 -21.07 -4.51
C VAL A 249 14.63 -22.27 -5.01
N LYS A 250 15.01 -22.23 -6.30
CA LYS A 250 15.82 -23.25 -6.99
C LYS A 250 16.66 -22.60 -8.09
N ASP A 251 17.60 -23.36 -8.64
CA ASP A 251 18.36 -22.98 -9.84
C ASP A 251 17.55 -23.16 -11.14
N GLY A 252 18.01 -22.47 -12.19
CA GLY A 252 17.48 -22.59 -13.55
C GLY A 252 16.45 -21.53 -13.91
N LYS A 253 15.90 -21.62 -15.13
CA LYS A 253 15.00 -20.61 -15.72
C LYS A 253 13.70 -20.39 -14.95
N ASP A 254 13.19 -21.45 -14.32
CA ASP A 254 11.99 -21.38 -13.47
C ASP A 254 12.31 -21.05 -12.00
N GLY A 255 13.57 -20.70 -11.71
CA GLY A 255 14.05 -20.38 -10.37
C GLY A 255 13.88 -18.91 -10.04
N LEU A 256 13.55 -18.63 -8.79
CA LEU A 256 13.32 -17.28 -8.26
C LEU A 256 14.41 -16.28 -8.65
N PHE A 257 15.68 -16.67 -8.48
CA PHE A 257 16.82 -15.79 -8.74
C PHE A 257 16.92 -15.39 -10.21
N GLU A 258 16.73 -16.33 -11.13
CA GLU A 258 16.82 -16.06 -12.57
C GLU A 258 15.69 -15.13 -13.01
N LYS A 259 14.47 -15.34 -12.51
CA LYS A 259 13.34 -14.47 -12.83
C LYS A 259 13.51 -13.05 -12.31
N ILE A 260 14.03 -12.89 -11.10
CA ILE A 260 14.33 -11.57 -10.54
C ILE A 260 15.47 -10.90 -11.33
N ALA A 261 16.55 -11.62 -11.62
CA ALA A 261 17.67 -11.08 -12.39
C ALA A 261 17.23 -10.64 -13.79
N GLN A 262 16.40 -11.45 -14.46
CA GLN A 262 15.83 -11.12 -15.75
C GLN A 262 14.88 -9.93 -15.67
N LEU A 263 14.01 -9.85 -14.66
CA LEU A 263 13.17 -8.69 -14.43
C LEU A 263 14.01 -7.41 -14.26
N ILE A 264 15.02 -7.42 -13.38
CA ILE A 264 15.88 -6.26 -13.13
C ILE A 264 16.55 -5.81 -14.43
N LYS A 265 17.15 -6.73 -15.17
CA LYS A 265 17.91 -6.43 -16.38
C LYS A 265 17.03 -5.97 -17.54
N ASP A 266 15.94 -6.68 -17.78
CA ASP A 266 15.20 -6.58 -19.04
C ASP A 266 13.89 -5.78 -18.93
N SER A 267 13.50 -5.35 -17.72
CA SER A 267 12.38 -4.43 -17.54
C SER A 267 12.71 -2.97 -17.87
N ILE A 268 14.00 -2.67 -18.04
CA ILE A 268 14.51 -1.34 -18.30
C ILE A 268 14.36 -0.99 -19.78
N MET A 269 13.80 0.18 -20.06
CA MET A 269 13.82 0.80 -21.39
C MET A 269 14.46 2.17 -21.33
N TYR A 270 15.14 2.55 -22.42
CA TYR A 270 15.75 3.86 -22.58
C TYR A 270 14.76 4.81 -23.23
N LYS A 271 14.45 5.91 -22.54
CA LYS A 271 13.62 6.99 -23.08
C LYS A 271 14.48 8.23 -23.33
N GLY A 272 15.15 8.28 -24.48
CA GLY A 272 15.95 9.45 -24.91
C GLY A 272 16.80 10.05 -23.78
N ASN A 273 16.61 11.35 -23.51
CA ASN A 273 17.38 12.11 -22.51
C ASN A 273 16.98 11.87 -21.05
N SER A 274 15.94 11.07 -20.74
CA SER A 274 15.50 10.85 -19.34
C SER A 274 16.11 9.61 -18.69
N GLY A 275 16.95 8.87 -19.42
CA GLY A 275 17.67 7.72 -18.90
C GLY A 275 16.85 6.41 -18.84
N PRO A 276 17.39 5.37 -18.18
CA PRO A 276 16.74 4.07 -18.06
C PRO A 276 15.56 4.10 -17.09
N HIS A 277 14.39 3.59 -17.52
CA HIS A 277 13.22 3.41 -16.68
C HIS A 277 12.75 1.95 -16.73
N SER A 278 12.51 1.34 -15.56
CA SER A 278 11.86 0.03 -15.47
C SER A 278 10.35 0.21 -15.61
N PHE A 279 9.66 -0.75 -16.24
CA PHE A 279 8.19 -0.78 -16.22
C PHE A 279 7.61 -1.27 -14.90
N PHE A 280 8.45 -1.77 -13.99
CA PHE A 280 8.04 -2.45 -12.77
C PHE A 280 8.07 -1.50 -11.56
N ALA A 281 6.92 -1.31 -10.92
CA ALA A 281 6.73 -0.41 -9.79
C ALA A 281 6.89 -1.08 -8.42
N GLY A 282 6.80 -2.43 -8.35
CA GLY A 282 6.84 -3.16 -7.09
C GLY A 282 5.59 -2.94 -6.24
N TYR A 283 5.79 -2.62 -4.95
CA TYR A 283 4.71 -2.24 -4.03
C TYR A 283 4.17 -0.86 -4.43
N MET A 284 2.95 -0.85 -4.93
CA MET A 284 2.21 0.37 -5.28
C MET A 284 0.73 0.09 -5.10
N THR A 285 0.01 1.02 -4.48
CA THR A 285 -1.44 0.94 -4.32
C THR A 285 -2.15 1.30 -5.64
N LYS A 286 -3.45 1.03 -5.69
CA LYS A 286 -4.28 1.45 -6.83
C LYS A 286 -4.25 2.98 -6.98
N ASP A 287 -4.49 3.70 -5.89
CA ASP A 287 -4.60 5.16 -5.91
C ASP A 287 -3.26 5.83 -6.26
N GLU A 288 -2.12 5.29 -5.81
CA GLU A 288 -0.81 5.77 -6.24
C GLU A 288 -0.60 5.59 -7.74
N ALA A 289 -0.96 4.43 -8.29
CA ALA A 289 -0.86 4.19 -9.72
C ALA A 289 -1.79 5.11 -10.53
N ASP A 290 -3.01 5.32 -10.07
CA ASP A 290 -3.99 6.21 -10.71
C ASP A 290 -3.52 7.66 -10.71
N ARG A 291 -2.95 8.14 -9.60
CA ARG A 291 -2.35 9.48 -9.52
C ARG A 291 -1.13 9.62 -10.42
N LEU A 292 -0.26 8.62 -10.46
CA LEU A 292 1.00 8.69 -11.19
C LEU A 292 0.81 8.60 -12.70
N ILE A 293 -0.12 7.76 -13.16
CA ILE A 293 -0.50 7.72 -14.58
C ILE A 293 -1.38 8.93 -14.91
N GLY A 294 -2.36 9.26 -14.08
CA GLY A 294 -3.13 10.49 -14.19
C GLY A 294 -3.82 10.73 -15.54
N ASN A 295 -4.30 11.96 -15.72
CA ASN A 295 -4.95 12.38 -16.97
C ASN A 295 -3.99 12.99 -17.99
N GLU A 296 -2.84 13.46 -17.53
CA GLU A 296 -1.87 14.19 -18.34
C GLU A 296 -0.94 13.25 -19.12
N GLU A 297 -0.80 12.00 -18.69
CA GLU A 297 -0.02 11.01 -19.43
C GLU A 297 -0.71 10.59 -20.72
N LYS A 298 0.14 10.22 -21.69
CA LYS A 298 -0.32 9.77 -23.00
C LYS A 298 -0.99 8.41 -22.91
N VAL A 299 -1.98 8.20 -23.77
CA VAL A 299 -2.58 6.88 -23.99
C VAL A 299 -1.48 5.86 -24.33
N GLY A 300 -1.55 4.70 -23.71
CA GLY A 300 -0.51 3.67 -23.78
C GLY A 300 0.60 3.81 -22.73
N THR A 301 0.58 4.85 -21.88
CA THR A 301 1.43 4.92 -20.69
C THR A 301 1.02 3.84 -19.68
N PHE A 302 1.99 3.07 -19.16
CA PHE A 302 1.70 1.94 -18.28
C PHE A 302 2.77 1.71 -17.20
N LEU A 303 2.40 0.95 -16.17
CA LEU A 303 3.30 0.35 -15.19
C LEU A 303 2.78 -1.03 -14.75
N ILE A 304 3.65 -1.85 -14.18
CA ILE A 304 3.28 -3.15 -13.60
C ILE A 304 3.62 -3.15 -12.11
N ARG A 305 2.66 -3.54 -11.27
CA ARG A 305 2.81 -3.59 -9.81
C ARG A 305 2.41 -4.95 -9.25
N PHE A 306 2.79 -5.24 -8.01
CA PHE A 306 2.27 -6.40 -7.29
C PHE A 306 0.75 -6.29 -7.11
N SER A 307 0.07 -7.43 -7.18
CA SER A 307 -1.32 -7.52 -6.71
C SER A 307 -1.34 -7.89 -5.24
N LEU A 308 -1.59 -6.92 -4.35
CA LEU A 308 -1.60 -7.18 -2.90
C LEU A 308 -2.79 -8.05 -2.50
N THR A 309 -3.95 -7.88 -3.14
CA THR A 309 -5.16 -8.69 -2.94
C THR A 309 -4.95 -10.16 -3.34
N TYR A 310 -4.10 -10.41 -4.35
CA TYR A 310 -3.88 -11.75 -4.91
C TYR A 310 -2.41 -12.18 -4.80
N ALA A 311 -1.71 -11.73 -3.75
CA ALA A 311 -0.27 -11.96 -3.55
C ALA A 311 0.08 -13.45 -3.47
N GLN A 312 -0.73 -14.23 -2.75
CA GLN A 312 -0.55 -15.69 -2.61
C GLN A 312 -0.74 -16.46 -3.91
N SER A 313 -1.42 -15.86 -4.89
CA SER A 313 -1.57 -16.44 -6.24
C SER A 313 -0.47 -15.94 -7.19
N GLY A 314 0.49 -15.14 -6.71
CA GLY A 314 1.58 -14.63 -7.54
C GLY A 314 1.14 -13.62 -8.59
N CYS A 315 -0.03 -13.00 -8.43
CA CYS A 315 -0.59 -12.13 -9.44
C CYS A 315 0.06 -10.74 -9.47
N PHE A 316 0.04 -10.13 -10.65
CA PHE A 316 0.47 -8.75 -10.90
C PHE A 316 -0.68 -7.94 -11.49
N ILE A 317 -0.56 -6.61 -11.46
CA ILE A 317 -1.51 -5.70 -12.10
C ILE A 317 -0.75 -4.84 -13.12
N VAL A 318 -1.26 -4.80 -14.35
CA VAL A 318 -0.89 -3.76 -15.33
C VAL A 318 -1.83 -2.60 -15.12
N CYS A 319 -1.28 -1.41 -14.85
CA CYS A 319 -2.03 -0.16 -14.86
C CYS A 319 -1.75 0.53 -16.19
N LEU A 320 -2.77 0.80 -16.99
CA LEU A 320 -2.65 1.30 -18.37
C LEU A 320 -3.51 2.54 -18.58
N LYS A 321 -2.92 3.60 -19.13
CA LYS A 321 -3.64 4.78 -19.59
C LYS A 321 -4.38 4.47 -20.89
N THR A 322 -5.70 4.58 -20.87
CA THR A 322 -6.57 4.50 -22.04
C THR A 322 -7.24 5.85 -22.31
N ASN A 323 -8.05 5.93 -23.36
CA ASN A 323 -8.83 7.13 -23.70
C ASN A 323 -9.89 7.46 -22.64
N THR A 324 -10.34 6.48 -21.85
CA THR A 324 -11.43 6.63 -20.87
C THR A 324 -10.93 6.77 -19.44
N GLY A 325 -9.65 6.53 -19.17
CA GLY A 325 -9.09 6.60 -17.83
C GLY A 325 -7.89 5.69 -17.65
N VAL A 326 -7.64 5.29 -16.40
CA VAL A 326 -6.64 4.27 -16.08
C VAL A 326 -7.36 2.94 -15.90
N GLU A 327 -6.93 1.92 -16.65
CA GLU A 327 -7.43 0.55 -16.53
C GLU A 327 -6.43 -0.30 -15.74
N HIS A 328 -6.96 -1.16 -14.87
CA HIS A 328 -6.17 -2.15 -14.13
C HIS A 328 -6.49 -3.55 -14.64
N VAL A 329 -5.50 -4.18 -15.25
CA VAL A 329 -5.61 -5.51 -15.82
C VAL A 329 -4.87 -6.50 -14.94
N LEU A 330 -5.57 -7.52 -14.45
CA LEU A 330 -4.98 -8.60 -13.67
C LEU A 330 -4.15 -9.53 -14.57
N LEU A 331 -2.93 -9.81 -14.12
CA LEU A 331 -2.06 -10.84 -14.68
C LEU A 331 -2.02 -11.99 -13.69
N GLU A 332 -2.47 -13.17 -14.11
CA GLU A 332 -2.60 -14.32 -13.23
C GLU A 332 -1.24 -14.99 -13.05
N GLY A 333 -0.83 -15.18 -11.79
CA GLY A 333 0.41 -15.88 -11.48
C GLY A 333 0.20 -17.39 -11.34
N ASN A 334 1.25 -18.15 -11.58
CA ASN A 334 1.35 -19.55 -11.20
C ASN A 334 2.46 -19.72 -10.14
N PRO A 335 2.12 -19.74 -8.84
CA PRO A 335 3.09 -19.79 -7.75
C PRO A 335 4.04 -20.99 -7.78
N ALA A 336 3.64 -22.11 -8.36
CA ALA A 336 4.47 -23.31 -8.41
C ALA A 336 5.65 -23.17 -9.40
N THR A 337 5.51 -22.29 -10.40
CA THR A 337 6.47 -22.14 -11.51
C THR A 337 6.95 -20.70 -11.70
N GLY A 338 6.29 -19.72 -11.08
CA GLY A 338 6.46 -18.29 -11.34
C GLY A 338 6.06 -17.87 -12.76
N LYS A 339 5.29 -18.68 -13.49
CA LYS A 339 4.77 -18.31 -14.81
C LYS A 339 3.60 -17.35 -14.67
N ILE A 340 3.28 -16.65 -15.74
CA ILE A 340 2.23 -15.64 -15.76
C ILE A 340 1.29 -15.93 -16.91
N SER A 341 0.01 -16.03 -16.62
CA SER A 341 -1.05 -16.29 -17.57
C SER A 341 -1.77 -14.98 -17.91
N TYR A 342 -1.94 -14.74 -19.20
CA TYR A 342 -2.68 -13.61 -19.71
C TYR A 342 -3.35 -13.99 -21.02
N ASP A 343 -4.65 -13.72 -21.12
CA ASP A 343 -5.45 -13.98 -22.33
C ASP A 343 -5.39 -15.44 -22.80
N GLY A 344 -5.48 -16.38 -21.84
CA GLY A 344 -5.44 -17.82 -22.09
C GLY A 344 -4.08 -18.37 -22.53
N LYS A 345 -3.01 -17.57 -22.41
CA LYS A 345 -1.63 -17.98 -22.75
C LYS A 345 -0.72 -17.85 -21.54
N ASP A 346 0.20 -18.79 -21.41
CA ASP A 346 1.23 -18.77 -20.37
C ASP A 346 2.53 -18.17 -20.91
N TYR A 347 3.15 -17.35 -20.07
CA TYR A 347 4.44 -16.72 -20.32
C TYR A 347 5.40 -17.10 -19.21
N ASP A 348 6.66 -17.30 -19.58
CA ASP A 348 7.67 -17.76 -18.62
C ASP A 348 7.97 -16.73 -17.54
N ASP A 349 7.82 -15.44 -17.83
CA ASP A 349 8.12 -14.34 -16.91
C ASP A 349 7.44 -13.01 -17.37
N LEU A 350 7.48 -11.98 -16.52
CA LEU A 350 6.89 -10.65 -16.80
C LEU A 350 7.49 -9.98 -18.05
N VAL A 351 8.79 -10.15 -18.29
CA VAL A 351 9.49 -9.53 -19.42
C VAL A 351 9.04 -10.17 -20.73
N THR A 352 8.94 -11.50 -20.75
CA THR A 352 8.46 -12.28 -21.88
C THR A 352 7.00 -11.95 -22.18
N LEU A 353 6.15 -11.85 -21.15
CA LEU A 353 4.77 -11.39 -21.27
C LEU A 353 4.70 -9.98 -21.89
N TYR A 354 5.48 -9.04 -21.37
CA TYR A 354 5.51 -7.67 -21.89
C TYR A 354 5.88 -7.65 -23.38
N ARG A 355 7.00 -8.26 -23.75
CA ARG A 355 7.56 -8.25 -25.12
C ARG A 355 6.69 -8.96 -26.15
N ARG A 356 5.95 -10.00 -25.74
CA ARG A 356 5.16 -10.85 -26.65
C ARG A 356 3.68 -10.46 -26.70
N ALA A 357 3.13 -9.92 -25.62
CA ALA A 357 1.70 -9.63 -25.53
C ALA A 357 1.43 -8.15 -25.24
N LEU A 358 1.96 -7.61 -24.13
CA LEU A 358 1.47 -6.31 -23.63
C LEU A 358 1.86 -5.13 -24.54
N CYS A 359 3.06 -5.14 -25.12
CA CYS A 359 3.52 -4.03 -25.97
C CYS A 359 3.07 -4.12 -27.44
N LYS A 360 2.52 -5.26 -27.85
CA LYS A 360 2.11 -5.52 -29.25
C LYS A 360 0.61 -5.78 -29.42
N GLY A 361 -0.08 -6.16 -28.35
CA GLY A 361 -1.49 -6.53 -28.35
C GLY A 361 -2.37 -5.49 -27.67
N GLY A 362 -3.67 -5.56 -27.94
CA GLY A 362 -4.67 -4.80 -27.21
C GLY A 362 -4.80 -5.30 -25.77
N VAL A 363 -4.31 -4.53 -24.82
CA VAL A 363 -4.31 -4.86 -23.39
C VAL A 363 -5.58 -4.36 -22.70
N SER A 364 -6.06 -3.19 -23.10
CA SER A 364 -7.29 -2.60 -22.58
C SER A 364 -8.49 -3.51 -22.79
N GLN A 365 -9.55 -3.30 -22.01
CA GLN A 365 -10.78 -4.10 -22.12
C GLN A 365 -11.39 -4.05 -23.53
N ASP A 366 -11.29 -2.91 -24.20
CA ASP A 366 -11.72 -2.73 -25.59
C ASP A 366 -10.73 -3.30 -26.64
N ARG A 367 -9.59 -3.84 -26.19
CA ARG A 367 -8.49 -4.40 -26.98
C ARG A 367 -7.88 -3.42 -27.99
N ARG A 368 -7.96 -2.10 -27.73
CA ARG A 368 -7.41 -1.06 -28.62
C ARG A 368 -6.10 -0.46 -28.16
N THR A 369 -5.79 -0.52 -26.86
CA THR A 369 -4.64 0.16 -26.27
C THR A 369 -3.59 -0.84 -25.83
N SER A 370 -2.34 -0.63 -26.26
CA SER A 370 -1.17 -1.43 -25.88
C SER A 370 -0.29 -0.71 -24.87
N CYS A 371 0.56 -1.45 -24.17
CA CYS A 371 1.56 -0.92 -23.23
C CYS A 371 2.79 -0.40 -24.00
N THR A 372 2.75 0.86 -24.45
CA THR A 372 3.77 1.44 -25.32
C THR A 372 4.78 2.32 -24.60
N THR A 373 4.36 2.99 -23.53
CA THR A 373 5.17 4.01 -22.85
C THR A 373 5.30 3.66 -21.36
N ILE A 374 6.52 3.56 -20.84
CA ILE A 374 6.72 3.34 -19.40
C ILE A 374 6.34 4.63 -18.64
N CYS A 375 5.58 4.47 -17.57
CA CYS A 375 5.25 5.54 -16.62
C CYS A 375 6.55 6.06 -15.96
N PRO A 376 6.77 7.39 -15.96
CA PRO A 376 7.99 7.96 -15.39
C PRO A 376 8.06 7.82 -13.86
N ASN A 377 9.24 8.03 -13.29
CA ASN A 377 9.44 8.21 -11.84
C ASN A 377 8.97 7.03 -10.95
N LEU A 378 9.00 5.79 -11.47
CA LEU A 378 8.69 4.62 -10.67
C LEU A 378 9.68 4.41 -9.51
N PRO A 379 9.23 3.90 -8.34
CA PRO A 379 10.06 3.75 -7.14
C PRO A 379 11.32 2.89 -7.34
N LEU A 380 11.21 1.85 -8.16
CA LEU A 380 12.29 0.89 -8.36
C LEU A 380 13.32 1.31 -9.41
N ASN A 381 13.12 2.44 -10.09
CA ASN A 381 14.06 2.91 -11.11
C ASN A 381 15.47 3.10 -10.55
N ALA A 382 15.61 3.61 -9.33
CA ALA A 382 16.91 3.78 -8.68
C ALA A 382 17.59 2.44 -8.36
N MET A 383 16.81 1.41 -8.02
CA MET A 383 17.32 0.08 -7.69
C MET A 383 17.74 -0.70 -8.94
N PHE A 384 17.04 -0.51 -10.05
CA PHE A 384 17.28 -1.24 -11.30
C PHE A 384 18.30 -0.54 -12.21
N LYS A 385 18.91 0.57 -11.79
CA LYS A 385 19.93 1.25 -12.61
C LYS A 385 21.04 0.27 -13.02
N PRO A 386 21.42 0.19 -14.31
CA PRO A 386 22.56 -0.63 -14.74
C PRO A 386 23.83 -0.20 -14.00
N CYS A 387 24.63 -1.14 -13.51
CA CYS A 387 25.89 -0.85 -12.81
C CYS A 387 26.90 -0.05 -13.66
N ASP A 388 26.73 -0.02 -14.99
CA ASP A 388 27.62 0.69 -15.92
C ASP A 388 27.15 2.11 -16.27
N ALA A 389 26.01 2.55 -15.73
CA ALA A 389 25.56 3.94 -15.85
C ALA A 389 26.28 4.78 -14.79
N GLY A 390 27.52 5.16 -15.08
CA GLY A 390 28.25 6.17 -14.30
C GLY A 390 27.46 7.49 -14.22
N PRO A 391 27.74 8.33 -13.21
CA PRO A 391 27.14 9.66 -13.06
C PRO A 391 27.40 10.56 -14.27
#